data_AF-A0A6B3I841-F1
#
_entry.id   AF-A0A6B3I841-F1
#
_cell.length_a   1.000
_cell.length_b   1.000
_cell.length_c   1.000
_cell.angle_alpha   90.00
_cell.angle_beta   90.00
_cell.angle_gamma   90.00
#
_symmetry.space_group_name_H-M   'P 1'
#
loop_
_entity.id
_entity.type
_entity.pdbx_description
1 polymer ?
#
loop_
_entity_poly.entity_id
_entity_poly.type
_entity_poly.pdbx_seq_one_letter_code
_entity_poly.pdbx_strand_id
1 'polypeptide(L)'
;ETDLPEPGPGEVRVQVLATGLNFKEVLIATGMLEPGGPGFRFGLECAGVVGAVGEGVTGLRVGDPVLALGSDCFADHVVVRAALTAPIPAGLTFAQAASVPVAFTTAYD
;
A
#
# COMPACT_ATOMS: atom_id res chain seq x y z
N GLU A 1 11.53 -18.90 5.78
CA GLU A 1 10.74 -17.86 6.46
C GLU A 1 11.65 -16.65 6.52
N THR A 2 11.32 -15.60 5.77
CA THR A 2 12.13 -14.38 5.73
C THR A 2 11.56 -13.43 6.77
N ASP A 3 12.42 -12.73 7.51
CA ASP A 3 11.98 -11.74 8.49
C ASP A 3 11.05 -10.71 7.83
N LEU A 4 9.98 -10.35 8.54
CA LEU A 4 9.04 -9.33 8.06
C LEU A 4 9.74 -7.97 7.98
N PRO A 5 9.39 -7.11 7.01
CA PRO A 5 10.01 -5.79 6.90
C PRO A 5 9.64 -4.95 8.14
N GLU A 6 10.64 -4.33 8.77
CA GLU A 6 10.42 -3.47 9.94
C GLU A 6 10.24 -2.01 9.50
N PRO A 7 9.17 -1.32 9.93
CA PRO A 7 8.95 0.07 9.56
C PRO A 7 9.93 1.00 10.27
N GLY A 8 10.52 1.95 9.53
CA GLY A 8 11.30 3.05 10.09
C GLY A 8 10.45 4.18 10.64
N PRO A 9 11.07 5.29 11.11
CA PRO A 9 10.34 6.46 11.58
C PRO A 9 9.34 7.00 10.55
N GLY A 10 8.09 7.21 10.96
CA GLY A 10 7.02 7.71 10.09
C GLY A 10 6.41 6.66 9.14
N GLU A 11 6.76 5.38 9.31
CA GLU A 11 6.28 4.28 8.47
C GLU A 11 5.41 3.29 9.25
N VAL A 12 4.59 2.54 8.52
CA VAL A 12 3.81 1.42 9.07
C VAL A 12 4.01 0.19 8.19
N ARG A 13 4.09 -0.99 8.79
CA ARG A 13 3.95 -2.26 8.07
C ARG A 13 2.48 -2.61 7.99
N VAL A 14 1.98 -2.87 6.79
CA VAL A 14 0.63 -3.36 6.52
C VAL A 14 0.71 -4.82 6.10
N GLN A 15 -0.06 -5.69 6.76
CA GLN A 15 -0.43 -7.00 6.23
C GLN A 15 -1.48 -6.79 5.15
N VAL A 16 -1.10 -7.03 3.90
CA VAL A 16 -1.94 -6.75 2.74
C VAL A 16 -3.03 -7.82 2.61
N LEU A 17 -4.27 -7.40 2.45
CA LEU A 17 -5.42 -8.29 2.23
C LEU A 17 -6.05 -8.09 0.84
N ALA A 18 -5.86 -6.90 0.25
CA ALA A 18 -6.22 -6.60 -1.13
C ALA A 18 -5.25 -5.55 -1.70
N THR A 19 -5.04 -5.58 -3.01
CA THR A 19 -4.24 -4.59 -3.74
C THR A 19 -4.98 -4.15 -4.99
N GLY A 20 -4.82 -2.87 -5.35
CA GLY A 20 -5.36 -2.32 -6.59
C GLY A 20 -4.41 -2.60 -7.75
N LEU A 21 -4.95 -3.15 -8.84
CA LEU A 21 -4.24 -3.30 -10.11
C LEU A 21 -4.53 -2.08 -10.98
N ASN A 22 -3.49 -1.31 -11.30
CA ASN A 22 -3.59 -0.16 -12.17
C ASN A 22 -3.14 -0.51 -13.59
N PHE A 23 -3.59 0.26 -14.58
CA PHE A 23 -3.23 0.01 -15.98
C PHE A 23 -1.72 0.19 -16.25
N LYS A 24 -1.03 0.99 -15.42
CA LYS A 24 0.43 1.14 -15.46
C LYS A 24 1.14 -0.21 -15.32
N GLU A 25 0.68 -1.08 -14.43
CA GLU A 25 1.29 -2.41 -14.25
C GLU A 25 1.13 -3.25 -15.53
N VAL A 26 0.00 -3.15 -16.23
CA VAL A 26 -0.22 -3.84 -17.51
C VAL A 26 0.77 -3.32 -18.56
N LEU A 27 0.91 -2.00 -18.70
CA LEU A 27 1.84 -1.41 -19.67
C LEU A 27 3.29 -1.85 -19.43
N ILE A 28 3.70 -1.95 -18.15
CA ILE A 28 5.03 -2.46 -17.79
C ILE A 28 5.13 -3.95 -18.10
N ALA A 29 4.15 -4.76 -17.71
CA ALA A 29 4.15 -6.20 -17.94
C ALA A 29 4.16 -6.57 -19.43
N THR A 30 3.59 -5.73 -20.29
CA THR A 30 3.58 -5.94 -21.76
C THR A 30 4.76 -5.29 -22.48
N GLY A 31 5.72 -4.70 -21.76
CA GLY A 31 6.89 -4.04 -22.35
C GLY A 31 6.58 -2.76 -23.12
N MET A 32 5.40 -2.16 -22.88
CA MET A 32 5.01 -0.86 -23.46
C MET A 32 5.52 0.31 -22.61
N LEU A 33 5.86 0.06 -21.35
CA LEU A 33 6.48 1.02 -20.44
C LEU A 33 7.65 0.35 -19.72
N GLU A 34 8.76 1.08 -19.58
CA GLU A 34 9.91 0.60 -18.82
C GLU A 34 9.60 0.57 -17.31
N PRO A 35 10.08 -0.44 -16.56
CA PRO A 35 9.93 -0.49 -15.11
C PRO A 35 10.75 0.63 -14.44
N GLY A 36 10.47 0.88 -13.16
CA GLY A 36 11.11 1.94 -12.36
C GLY A 36 12.61 1.74 -12.02
N GLY A 37 13.33 0.91 -12.78
CA GLY A 37 14.74 0.60 -12.55
C GLY A 37 14.99 -0.69 -11.76
N PRO A 38 16.26 -0.96 -11.38
CA PRO A 38 16.64 -2.16 -10.66
C PRO A 38 15.89 -2.31 -9.33
N GLY A 39 15.35 -3.51 -9.08
CA GLY A 39 14.61 -3.81 -7.85
C GLY A 39 13.14 -3.36 -7.84
N PHE A 40 12.63 -2.83 -8.95
CA PHE A 40 11.21 -2.51 -9.13
C PHE A 40 10.31 -3.71 -8.84
N ARG A 41 9.25 -3.49 -8.05
CA ARG A 41 8.13 -4.45 -7.89
C ARG A 41 6.81 -3.76 -8.17
N PHE A 42 5.80 -4.58 -8.44
CA PHE A 42 4.46 -4.12 -8.79
C PHE A 42 3.63 -3.73 -7.56
N GLY A 43 2.57 -2.96 -7.81
CA GLY A 43 1.61 -2.51 -6.81
C GLY A 43 1.90 -1.09 -6.34
N LEU A 44 0.88 -0.25 -6.42
CA LEU A 44 0.93 1.17 -6.03
C LEU A 44 0.02 1.49 -4.85
N GLU A 45 -0.82 0.52 -4.46
CA GLU A 45 -1.79 0.67 -3.39
C GLU A 45 -2.19 -0.67 -2.80
N CYS A 46 -2.64 -0.62 -1.56
CA CYS A 46 -3.21 -1.77 -0.88
C CYS A 46 -4.26 -1.36 0.14
N ALA A 47 -5.04 -2.35 0.56
CA ALA A 47 -5.80 -2.32 1.81
C ALA A 47 -5.47 -3.55 2.64
N GLY A 48 -5.44 -3.38 3.96
CA GLY A 48 -4.99 -4.41 4.88
C GLY A 48 -5.04 -3.96 6.32
N VAL A 49 -4.26 -4.62 7.17
CA VAL A 49 -4.22 -4.37 8.61
C VAL A 49 -2.82 -3.94 9.02
N VAL A 50 -2.72 -2.90 9.86
CA VAL A 50 -1.42 -2.47 10.41
C VAL A 50 -0.84 -3.57 11.30
N GLY A 51 0.34 -4.08 10.93
CA GLY A 51 1.06 -5.13 11.66
C GLY A 51 2.26 -4.62 12.48
N ALA A 52 2.78 -3.43 12.18
CA ALA A 52 3.77 -2.72 12.99
C ALA A 52 3.74 -1.21 12.69
N VAL A 53 4.21 -0.41 13.64
CA VAL A 53 4.22 1.05 13.56
C VAL A 53 5.61 1.54 13.94
N GLY A 54 6.22 2.35 13.08
CA GLY A 54 7.52 2.95 13.32
C GLY A 54 7.46 4.19 14.24
N GLU A 55 8.64 4.67 14.63
CA GLU A 55 8.77 5.82 15.54
C GLU A 55 8.06 7.08 14.99
N GLY A 56 7.41 7.83 15.87
CA GLY A 56 6.80 9.13 15.53
C GLY A 56 5.48 9.05 14.75
N VAL A 57 5.02 7.86 14.36
CA VAL A 57 3.68 7.69 13.78
C VAL A 57 2.63 7.91 14.87
N THR A 58 1.72 8.84 14.60
CA THR A 58 0.55 9.11 15.44
C THR A 58 -0.71 8.95 14.59
N GLY A 59 -1.81 8.50 15.21
CA GLY A 59 -3.09 8.32 14.51
C GLY A 59 -3.31 6.96 13.83
N LEU A 60 -2.30 6.08 13.77
CA LEU A 60 -2.42 4.69 13.34
C LEU A 60 -1.85 3.75 14.41
N ARG A 61 -2.45 2.57 14.56
CA ARG A 61 -2.09 1.56 15.57
C ARG A 61 -2.13 0.17 14.97
N VAL A 62 -1.35 -0.75 15.55
CA VAL A 62 -1.42 -2.17 15.19
C VAL A 62 -2.85 -2.68 15.35
N GLY A 63 -3.36 -3.38 14.33
CA GLY A 63 -4.73 -3.86 14.24
C GLY A 63 -5.68 -2.96 13.47
N ASP A 64 -5.30 -1.72 13.14
CA ASP A 64 -6.16 -0.82 12.38
C ASP A 64 -6.35 -1.31 10.93
N PRO A 65 -7.59 -1.34 10.41
CA PRO A 65 -7.86 -1.58 9.00
C PRO A 65 -7.55 -0.31 8.21
N VAL A 66 -6.66 -0.39 7.23
CA VAL A 66 -6.15 0.76 6.47
C VAL A 66 -6.16 0.53 4.97
N LEU A 67 -6.28 1.62 4.22
CA LEU A 67 -5.90 1.71 2.80
C LEU A 67 -4.68 2.62 2.68
N ALA A 68 -3.80 2.34 1.73
CA ALA A 68 -2.53 3.05 1.58
C ALA A 68 -2.13 3.23 0.12
N LEU A 69 -1.49 4.38 -0.16
CA LEU A 69 -0.63 4.58 -1.32
C LEU A 69 0.80 4.16 -0.97
N GLY A 70 1.45 3.43 -1.88
CA GLY A 70 2.79 2.92 -1.66
C GLY A 70 3.45 2.42 -2.93
N SER A 71 4.59 1.75 -2.74
CA SER A 71 5.23 0.94 -3.76
C SER A 71 5.29 -0.50 -3.26
N ASP A 72 5.47 -1.44 -4.18
CA ASP A 72 5.67 -2.85 -3.88
C ASP A 72 4.47 -3.51 -3.16
N CYS A 73 3.26 -2.98 -3.40
CA CYS A 73 2.04 -3.44 -2.72
C CYS A 73 1.51 -4.80 -3.20
N PHE A 74 2.08 -5.39 -4.27
CA PHE A 74 1.80 -6.79 -4.66
C PHE A 74 2.65 -7.74 -3.80
N ALA A 75 2.43 -7.70 -2.49
CA ALA A 75 3.16 -8.45 -1.48
C ALA A 75 2.22 -8.81 -0.31
N ASP A 76 2.56 -9.84 0.47
CA ASP A 76 1.78 -10.19 1.67
C ASP A 76 1.94 -9.14 2.80
N HIS A 77 3.10 -8.47 2.83
CA HIS A 77 3.41 -7.40 3.77
C HIS A 77 4.20 -6.31 3.07
N VAL A 78 3.87 -5.05 3.37
CA VAL A 78 4.52 -3.87 2.80
C VAL A 78 4.75 -2.81 3.87
N VAL A 79 5.88 -2.11 3.80
CA VAL A 79 6.14 -0.91 4.61
C VAL A 79 5.79 0.31 3.76
N VAL A 80 4.90 1.16 4.29
CA VAL A 80 4.42 2.37 3.62
C VAL A 80 4.52 3.56 4.55
N ARG A 81 4.55 4.77 3.97
CA ARG A 81 4.55 6.01 4.76
C ARG A 81 3.20 6.16 5.47
N ALA A 82 3.22 6.43 6.78
CA ALA A 82 2.01 6.68 7.55
C ALA A 82 1.21 7.87 7.00
N ALA A 83 1.88 8.88 6.46
CA ALA A 83 1.26 10.05 5.82
C ALA A 83 0.46 9.72 4.53
N LEU A 84 0.69 8.54 3.95
CA LEU A 84 0.01 8.04 2.75
C LEU A 84 -0.93 6.87 3.09
N THR A 85 -1.27 6.71 4.36
CA THR A 85 -2.10 5.63 4.88
C THR A 85 -3.28 6.22 5.65
N ALA A 86 -4.47 5.69 5.44
CA ALA A 86 -5.69 6.15 6.10
C ALA A 86 -6.54 4.97 6.58
N PRO A 87 -7.32 5.14 7.67
CA PRO A 87 -8.29 4.14 8.08
C PRO A 87 -9.31 3.85 6.97
N ILE A 88 -9.73 2.59 6.85
CA ILE A 88 -10.78 2.22 5.91
C ILE A 88 -12.12 2.83 6.36
N PRO A 89 -12.84 3.55 5.47
CA PRO A 89 -14.18 4.04 5.76
C PRO A 89 -15.14 2.92 6.17
N ALA A 90 -16.00 3.20 7.15
CA ALA A 90 -16.97 2.23 7.63
C ALA A 90 -17.85 1.69 6.48
N GLY A 91 -17.97 0.37 6.41
CA GLY A 91 -18.81 -0.31 5.41
C GLY A 91 -18.08 -0.73 4.12
N LEU A 92 -16.81 -0.36 3.93
CA LEU A 92 -16.02 -0.87 2.81
C LEU A 92 -15.31 -2.19 3.17
N THR A 93 -15.34 -3.12 2.22
CA THR A 93 -14.45 -4.29 2.24
C THR A 93 -13.02 -3.90 1.90
N PHE A 94 -12.03 -4.73 2.22
CA PHE A 94 -10.63 -4.49 1.81
C PHE A 94 -10.48 -4.35 0.29
N ALA A 95 -11.18 -5.16 -0.50
CA ALA A 95 -11.14 -5.08 -1.96
C ALA A 95 -11.69 -3.74 -2.48
N GLN A 96 -12.81 -3.25 -1.91
CA GLN A 96 -13.35 -1.93 -2.25
C GLN A 96 -12.44 -0.79 -1.78
N ALA A 97 -11.83 -0.92 -0.60
CA ALA A 97 -10.91 0.08 -0.10
C ALA A 97 -9.61 0.15 -0.93
N ALA A 98 -9.11 -0.99 -1.40
CA ALA A 98 -7.90 -1.06 -2.24
C ALA A 98 -8.09 -0.47 -3.64
N SER A 99 -9.32 -0.24 -4.11
CA SER A 99 -9.60 0.38 -5.41
C SER A 99 -9.72 1.91 -5.35
N VAL A 100 -9.49 2.52 -4.18
CA VAL A 100 -9.64 3.96 -3.95
C VAL A 100 -8.33 4.74 -4.14
N PRO A 101 -7.21 4.40 -3.47
CA PRO A 101 -6.10 5.33 -3.27
C PRO A 101 -5.57 6.00 -4.54
N VAL A 102 -5.01 5.24 -5.49
CA VAL A 102 -4.35 5.76 -6.70
C VAL A 102 -5.35 6.44 -7.60
N ALA A 103 -6.46 5.78 -7.91
CA ALA A 103 -7.44 6.33 -8.82
C ALA A 103 -8.07 7.63 -8.30
N PHE A 104 -8.39 7.67 -7.00
CA PHE A 104 -9.00 8.84 -6.37
C PHE A 104 -8.04 10.01 -6.29
N THR A 105 -6.81 9.82 -5.77
CA THR A 105 -5.86 10.94 -5.68
C THR A 105 -5.43 11.42 -7.05
N THR A 106 -5.23 10.53 -8.02
CA THR A 106 -4.91 10.92 -9.41
C THR A 106 -6.01 11.78 -10.05
N ALA A 107 -7.28 11.54 -9.70
CA ALA A 107 -8.40 12.29 -10.26
C ALA A 107 -8.69 13.60 -9.53
N TYR A 108 -8.33 13.68 -8.25
CA TYR A 108 -8.73 14.78 -7.37
C TYR A 108 -7.63 15.84 -7.17
N ASP A 109 -6.35 15.45 -7.11
CA ASP A 109 -5.20 16.36 -6.94
C ASP A 109 -4.87 17.14 -8.23
#